data_AF-A0A1V2C529-F1
#
_entry.id   AF-A0A1V2C529-F1
#
_cell.length_a   1.000
_cell.length_b   1.000
_cell.length_c   1.000
_cell.angle_alpha   90.00
_cell.angle_beta   90.00
_cell.angle_gamma   90.00
#
_symmetry.space_group_name_H-M   'P 1'
#
loop_
_entity.id
_entity.type
_entity.pdbx_description
1 polymer ?
#
loop_
_entity_poly.entity_id
_entity_poly.type
_entity_poly.pdbx_seq_one_letter_code
_entity_poly.pdbx_strand_id
1 'polypeptide(L)'
;MTKHYAIEFFKFEKFNRVLFLFLSIIALTTSSCSKDDAPDTPTLPAITTGTVTGTVKENDTFLVGATVILKQTGKEDKSATIGADGTFTFTGIPVGAASVVISFPSYITQTTSITVASGTTTALPVVMGGDPAVKTLIPDAKFEEVLIKYGYDTAPVDGSVPTYKINRIKSLSLNDSGVADLTGIQDFAALESFSCSDIYAASVIKLTSVDLSKNLALKTVDVSFNNITTLNISKNLALQTLKVSSNLITTIDVSNHTALTLLYCDRNPLSTLDVTKNTLLKELGFGGTITTIDLSKNTALVNLYSGGAKLNTLDVSKNTLLEVLWTELNNLTTLDLSKNTALKSLSCKLNKLTTLDLSANTALTMVLCEENKLTTLDVSKNVNLVTLFCPDNQLSGLDLTNNSKLVSLNCSNNKLISLDLSKNPLIAAQDGYYLSCDNNLLTSLNLKNGNNKKFNGGNFRNNASTLKIAVDDVDYSNTNWKAFKDAGATYVSSF
;
A
#
# COMPACT_ATOMS: atom_id res chain seq x y z
N MET A 1 21.59 11.57 -35.54
CA MET A 1 20.74 12.20 -36.57
C MET A 1 19.82 11.14 -37.14
N THR A 2 18.52 11.48 -37.17
CA THR A 2 17.46 10.97 -38.06
C THR A 2 17.08 9.48 -38.12
N LYS A 3 15.84 9.25 -37.65
CA LYS A 3 14.89 8.14 -37.87
C LYS A 3 14.81 7.67 -39.33
N HIS A 4 14.47 6.40 -39.57
CA HIS A 4 13.15 5.98 -40.10
C HIS A 4 12.95 4.44 -40.19
N TYR A 5 11.68 4.08 -40.00
CA TYR A 5 10.95 2.81 -40.08
C TYR A 5 11.30 1.84 -41.24
N ALA A 6 11.16 0.53 -41.03
CA ALA A 6 9.96 -0.24 -41.42
C ALA A 6 10.14 -1.77 -41.23
N ILE A 7 9.04 -2.40 -40.84
CA ILE A 7 8.79 -3.83 -40.64
C ILE A 7 8.41 -4.44 -41.99
N GLU A 8 8.90 -5.65 -42.32
CA GLU A 8 8.09 -6.63 -43.04
C GLU A 8 8.60 -8.08 -42.93
N PHE A 9 7.64 -8.97 -43.14
CA PHE A 9 7.57 -10.39 -42.84
C PHE A 9 8.48 -11.29 -43.69
N PHE A 10 8.95 -12.40 -43.12
CA PHE A 10 9.28 -13.62 -43.86
C PHE A 10 8.49 -14.81 -43.28
N LYS A 11 7.52 -15.30 -44.07
CA LYS A 11 6.89 -16.62 -43.93
C LYS A 11 7.78 -17.66 -44.62
N PHE A 12 7.95 -18.81 -43.98
CA PHE A 12 8.49 -20.01 -44.62
C PHE A 12 7.35 -20.81 -45.26
N GLU A 13 7.43 -20.98 -46.58
CA GLU A 13 6.93 -22.13 -47.37
C GLU A 13 7.56 -23.44 -46.82
N LYS A 14 7.10 -24.68 -47.02
CA LYS A 14 6.40 -25.37 -48.14
C LYS A 14 6.21 -26.83 -47.68
N PHE A 15 5.14 -27.49 -48.11
CA PHE A 15 5.13 -28.85 -48.70
C PHE A 15 3.66 -29.11 -49.15
N ASN A 16 3.33 -28.86 -50.43
CA ASN A 16 3.17 -29.86 -51.51
C ASN A 16 2.05 -30.89 -51.25
N ARG A 17 1.11 -31.21 -52.14
CA ARG A 17 0.62 -30.70 -53.44
C ARG A 17 -0.48 -31.70 -53.86
N VAL A 18 -1.50 -31.25 -54.63
CA VAL A 18 -2.18 -31.98 -55.73
C VAL A 18 -3.29 -33.00 -55.29
N LEU A 19 -4.52 -33.15 -55.84
CA LEU A 19 -5.08 -33.00 -57.21
C LEU A 19 -6.65 -33.01 -57.20
N PHE A 20 -7.25 -32.06 -57.95
CA PHE A 20 -8.41 -32.15 -58.87
C PHE A 20 -9.91 -32.11 -58.46
N LEU A 21 -10.56 -31.07 -59.01
CA LEU A 21 -11.98 -30.94 -59.40
C LEU A 21 -12.36 -31.91 -60.53
N PHE A 22 -13.65 -32.25 -60.66
CA PHE A 22 -14.42 -32.06 -61.91
C PHE A 22 -15.94 -32.03 -61.64
N LEU A 23 -16.61 -30.95 -62.10
CA LEU A 23 -18.03 -30.91 -62.44
C LEU A 23 -18.21 -31.44 -63.86
N SER A 24 -19.28 -32.19 -64.14
CA SER A 24 -19.79 -32.35 -65.52
C SER A 24 -21.29 -32.65 -65.50
N ILE A 25 -22.06 -31.80 -66.17
CA ILE A 25 -23.47 -31.98 -66.55
C ILE A 25 -23.48 -32.61 -67.94
N ILE A 26 -24.22 -33.71 -68.15
CA ILE A 26 -24.69 -34.14 -69.47
C ILE A 26 -26.13 -34.64 -69.32
N ALA A 27 -27.01 -34.13 -70.19
CA ALA A 27 -28.40 -34.53 -70.33
C ALA A 27 -28.63 -35.39 -71.58
N LEU A 28 -29.57 -36.32 -71.42
CA LEU A 28 -30.44 -36.97 -72.42
C LEU A 28 -29.84 -37.99 -73.40
N THR A 29 -30.18 -39.25 -73.17
CA THR A 29 -31.02 -40.03 -74.11
C THR A 29 -31.95 -40.98 -73.35
N THR A 30 -33.18 -41.08 -73.83
CA THR A 30 -34.32 -41.82 -73.29
C THR A 30 -34.27 -43.33 -73.56
N SER A 31 -34.52 -44.16 -72.54
CA SER A 31 -35.31 -45.39 -72.70
C SER A 31 -36.02 -45.74 -71.40
N SER A 32 -37.33 -45.90 -71.49
CA SER A 32 -38.28 -46.30 -70.45
C SER A 32 -37.94 -47.63 -69.77
N CYS A 33 -38.04 -47.70 -68.43
CA CYS A 33 -39.04 -48.54 -67.75
C CYS A 33 -39.01 -48.33 -66.21
N SER A 34 -40.22 -48.37 -65.63
CA SER A 34 -40.60 -48.68 -64.24
C SER A 34 -40.10 -47.82 -63.07
N LYS A 35 -41.08 -47.05 -62.56
CA LYS A 35 -41.37 -46.64 -61.17
C LYS A 35 -40.58 -47.29 -60.02
N ASP A 36 -40.45 -46.44 -59.00
CA ASP A 36 -40.10 -46.68 -57.60
C ASP A 36 -38.60 -46.56 -57.31
N ASP A 37 -38.19 -45.34 -56.97
CA ASP A 37 -37.44 -45.02 -55.75
C ASP A 37 -37.20 -43.49 -55.69
N ALA A 38 -37.94 -42.82 -54.81
CA ALA A 38 -37.55 -41.47 -54.38
C ALA A 38 -36.25 -41.59 -53.57
N PRO A 39 -35.27 -40.68 -53.72
CA PRO A 39 -34.07 -40.75 -52.92
C PRO A 39 -34.43 -40.54 -51.45
N ASP A 40 -34.08 -41.50 -50.60
CA ASP A 40 -34.13 -41.36 -49.15
C ASP A 40 -33.44 -40.03 -48.76
N THR A 41 -34.22 -39.10 -48.22
CA THR A 41 -33.67 -38.01 -47.40
C THR A 41 -32.79 -38.66 -46.33
N PRO A 42 -31.49 -38.32 -46.24
CA PRO A 42 -30.66 -38.85 -45.17
C PRO A 42 -31.31 -38.47 -43.84
N THR A 43 -31.81 -39.45 -43.12
CA THR A 43 -32.30 -39.26 -41.76
C THR A 43 -31.10 -38.81 -40.92
N LEU A 44 -31.16 -37.56 -40.43
CA LEU A 44 -30.18 -37.04 -39.49
C LEU A 44 -30.00 -38.06 -38.36
N PRO A 45 -28.76 -38.42 -37.98
CA PRO A 45 -28.55 -39.36 -36.89
C PRO A 45 -29.32 -38.89 -35.66
N ALA A 46 -30.09 -39.80 -35.05
CA ALA A 46 -30.85 -39.49 -33.85
C ALA A 46 -29.91 -38.83 -32.84
N ILE A 47 -30.25 -37.63 -32.37
CA ILE A 47 -29.44 -36.96 -31.35
C ILE A 47 -29.44 -37.88 -30.12
N THR A 48 -28.30 -38.41 -29.71
CA THR A 48 -28.22 -39.32 -28.53
C THR A 48 -27.62 -38.64 -27.32
N THR A 49 -27.52 -37.31 -27.34
CA THR A 49 -26.90 -36.51 -26.28
C THR A 49 -27.73 -35.27 -25.93
N GLY A 50 -27.57 -34.79 -24.70
CA GLY A 50 -28.12 -33.52 -24.23
C GLY A 50 -27.06 -32.62 -23.58
N THR A 51 -27.50 -31.48 -23.04
CA THR A 51 -26.68 -30.52 -22.30
C THR A 51 -27.21 -30.41 -20.86
N VAL A 52 -26.31 -30.32 -19.88
CA VAL A 52 -26.66 -30.03 -18.49
C VAL A 52 -26.00 -28.71 -18.11
N THR A 53 -26.77 -27.74 -17.66
CA THR A 53 -26.27 -26.41 -17.28
C THR A 53 -26.95 -25.93 -16.01
N GLY A 54 -26.33 -25.01 -15.28
CA GLY A 54 -26.92 -24.51 -14.05
C GLY A 54 -26.08 -23.45 -13.38
N THR A 55 -26.58 -22.98 -12.23
CA THR A 55 -25.89 -22.04 -11.35
C THR A 55 -25.74 -22.63 -9.96
N VAL A 56 -24.66 -22.30 -9.25
CA VAL A 56 -24.46 -22.69 -7.85
C VAL A 56 -24.40 -21.46 -6.97
N LYS A 57 -25.34 -21.37 -6.01
CA LYS A 57 -25.49 -20.21 -5.13
C LYS A 57 -25.65 -20.60 -3.67
N GLU A 58 -25.34 -19.66 -2.79
CA GLU A 58 -25.89 -19.58 -1.44
C GLU A 58 -26.71 -18.30 -1.37
N ASN A 59 -28.01 -18.43 -1.07
CA ASN A 59 -28.97 -17.33 -1.25
C ASN A 59 -28.83 -16.74 -2.67
N ASP A 60 -28.57 -15.42 -2.78
CA ASP A 60 -28.39 -14.74 -4.06
C ASP A 60 -26.93 -14.68 -4.55
N THR A 61 -25.97 -15.21 -3.77
CA THR A 61 -24.53 -15.07 -4.08
C THR A 61 -23.98 -16.35 -4.71
N PHE A 62 -23.26 -16.21 -5.83
CA PHE A 62 -22.59 -17.34 -6.47
C PHE A 62 -21.46 -17.93 -5.60
N LEU A 63 -21.36 -19.25 -5.60
CA LEU A 63 -20.28 -20.00 -4.94
C LEU A 63 -19.14 -20.25 -5.93
N VAL A 64 -18.41 -19.20 -6.24
CA VAL A 64 -17.21 -19.27 -7.09
C VAL A 64 -16.20 -20.23 -6.46
N GLY A 65 -15.70 -21.20 -7.25
CA GLY A 65 -14.83 -22.27 -6.78
C GLY A 65 -15.55 -23.55 -6.34
N ALA A 66 -16.89 -23.59 -6.31
CA ALA A 66 -17.62 -24.84 -6.11
C ALA A 66 -17.30 -25.86 -7.20
N THR A 67 -17.17 -27.12 -6.82
CA THR A 67 -16.91 -28.22 -7.73
C THR A 67 -18.23 -28.91 -8.08
N VAL A 68 -18.48 -29.08 -9.38
CA VAL A 68 -19.64 -29.77 -9.92
C VAL A 68 -19.15 -31.02 -10.65
N ILE A 69 -19.68 -32.19 -10.29
CA ILE A 69 -19.32 -33.47 -10.91
C ILE A 69 -20.60 -34.12 -11.44
N LEU A 70 -20.66 -34.37 -12.74
CA LEU A 70 -21.71 -35.13 -13.40
C LEU A 70 -21.28 -36.59 -13.55
N LYS A 71 -22.10 -37.50 -13.03
CA LYS A 71 -21.85 -38.95 -13.01
C LYS A 71 -22.92 -39.70 -13.78
N GLN A 72 -22.51 -40.69 -14.58
CA GLN A 72 -23.40 -41.62 -15.27
C GLN A 72 -22.87 -43.04 -15.13
N THR A 73 -23.77 -44.00 -14.90
CA THR A 73 -23.38 -45.41 -14.72
C THR A 73 -22.68 -45.91 -15.99
N GLY A 74 -21.45 -46.42 -15.84
CA GLY A 74 -20.65 -46.93 -16.95
C GLY A 74 -20.06 -45.85 -17.88
N LYS A 75 -19.98 -44.59 -17.44
CA LYS A 75 -19.34 -43.47 -18.15
C LYS A 75 -18.32 -42.78 -17.23
N GLU A 76 -17.37 -42.06 -17.82
CA GLU A 76 -16.44 -41.22 -17.06
C GLU A 76 -17.16 -40.00 -16.46
N ASP A 77 -16.76 -39.64 -15.25
CA ASP A 77 -17.26 -38.44 -14.56
C ASP A 77 -16.78 -37.18 -15.31
N LYS A 78 -17.69 -36.22 -15.51
CA LYS A 78 -17.33 -34.89 -16.00
C LYS A 78 -17.31 -33.91 -14.83
N SER A 79 -16.28 -33.06 -14.75
CA SER A 79 -16.16 -32.07 -13.68
C SER A 79 -16.03 -30.65 -14.21
N ALA A 80 -16.52 -29.69 -13.42
CA ALA A 80 -16.35 -28.26 -13.65
C ALA A 80 -16.16 -27.54 -12.31
N THR A 81 -15.47 -26.40 -12.34
CA THR A 81 -15.36 -25.48 -11.21
C THR A 81 -16.10 -24.20 -11.55
N ILE A 82 -16.92 -23.72 -10.63
CA ILE A 82 -17.75 -22.53 -10.84
C ILE A 82 -16.87 -21.28 -10.97
N GLY A 83 -17.00 -20.59 -12.11
CA GLY A 83 -16.34 -19.33 -12.40
C GLY A 83 -17.09 -18.13 -11.83
N ALA A 84 -16.64 -16.92 -12.17
CA ALA A 84 -17.23 -15.66 -11.69
C ALA A 84 -18.66 -15.41 -12.19
N ASP A 85 -19.05 -16.01 -13.31
CA ASP A 85 -20.41 -15.98 -13.85
C ASP A 85 -21.37 -16.90 -13.07
N GLY A 86 -20.84 -17.73 -12.18
CA GLY A 86 -21.62 -18.59 -11.30
C GLY A 86 -22.23 -19.81 -11.98
N THR A 87 -21.89 -20.06 -13.25
CA THR A 87 -22.51 -21.11 -14.07
C THR A 87 -21.61 -22.32 -14.27
N PHE A 88 -22.22 -23.45 -14.61
CA PHE A 88 -21.54 -24.61 -15.20
C PHE A 88 -22.31 -25.09 -16.42
N THR A 89 -21.61 -25.66 -17.40
CA THR A 89 -22.24 -26.27 -18.59
C THR A 89 -21.47 -27.51 -19.02
N PHE A 90 -22.17 -28.64 -19.12
CA PHE A 90 -21.70 -29.89 -19.69
C PHE A 90 -22.48 -30.20 -20.97
N THR A 91 -21.81 -30.19 -22.12
CA THR A 91 -22.41 -30.55 -23.41
C THR A 91 -22.09 -32.00 -23.79
N GLY A 92 -22.85 -32.55 -24.75
CA GLY A 92 -22.61 -33.90 -25.28
C GLY A 92 -22.73 -35.00 -24.24
N ILE A 93 -23.70 -34.88 -23.33
CA ILE A 93 -23.95 -35.88 -22.28
C ILE A 93 -24.85 -36.97 -22.86
N PRO A 94 -24.46 -38.26 -22.84
CA PRO A 94 -25.31 -39.35 -23.30
C PRO A 94 -26.69 -39.33 -22.63
N VAL A 95 -27.74 -39.64 -23.40
CA VAL A 95 -29.09 -39.78 -22.85
C VAL A 95 -29.17 -40.86 -21.78
N GLY A 96 -29.99 -40.62 -20.75
CA GLY A 96 -30.20 -41.55 -19.64
C GLY A 96 -30.07 -40.90 -18.27
N ALA A 97 -30.14 -41.72 -17.23
CA ALA A 97 -30.02 -41.28 -15.84
C ALA A 97 -28.59 -40.79 -15.55
N ALA A 98 -28.50 -39.65 -14.85
CA ALA A 98 -27.25 -39.09 -14.35
C ALA A 98 -27.47 -38.54 -12.94
N SER A 99 -26.38 -38.31 -12.21
CA SER A 99 -26.40 -37.52 -10.99
C SER A 99 -25.40 -36.37 -11.07
N VAL A 100 -25.77 -35.23 -10.50
CA VAL A 100 -24.90 -34.07 -10.37
C VAL A 100 -24.57 -33.92 -8.89
N VAL A 101 -23.30 -34.05 -8.54
CA VAL A 101 -22.75 -33.89 -7.19
C VAL A 101 -22.07 -32.53 -7.12
N ILE A 102 -22.46 -31.69 -6.17
CA ILE A 102 -21.91 -30.36 -5.97
C ILE A 102 -21.30 -30.29 -4.58
N SER A 103 -20.03 -29.92 -4.51
CA SER A 103 -19.29 -29.77 -3.26
C SER A 103 -18.58 -28.42 -3.21
N PHE A 104 -18.53 -27.86 -2.01
CA PHE A 104 -17.80 -26.63 -1.72
C PHE A 104 -17.32 -26.67 -0.26
N PRO A 105 -16.11 -26.20 0.07
CA PRO A 105 -15.56 -26.36 1.43
C PRO A 105 -16.47 -25.79 2.51
N SER A 106 -16.74 -26.58 3.56
CA SER A 106 -17.64 -26.25 4.68
C SER A 106 -19.14 -26.14 4.33
N TYR A 107 -19.55 -26.54 3.13
CA TYR A 107 -20.96 -26.63 2.75
C TYR A 107 -21.43 -28.08 2.66
N ILE A 108 -22.72 -28.28 2.88
CA ILE A 108 -23.36 -29.59 2.72
C ILE A 108 -23.27 -30.00 1.25
N THR A 109 -22.67 -31.15 0.96
CA THR A 109 -22.59 -31.67 -0.41
C THR A 109 -23.99 -32.00 -0.92
N GLN A 110 -24.35 -31.43 -2.07
CA GLN A 110 -25.64 -31.69 -2.70
C GLN A 110 -25.51 -32.73 -3.81
N THR A 111 -26.45 -33.66 -3.89
CA THR A 111 -26.54 -34.62 -4.98
C THR A 111 -27.95 -34.58 -5.57
N THR A 112 -28.05 -34.32 -6.88
CA THR A 112 -29.34 -34.30 -7.59
C THR A 112 -29.34 -35.32 -8.71
N SER A 113 -30.32 -36.22 -8.69
CA SER A 113 -30.58 -37.14 -9.80
C SER A 113 -31.30 -36.40 -10.92
N ILE A 114 -30.81 -36.55 -12.15
CA ILE A 114 -31.40 -35.97 -13.36
C ILE A 114 -31.55 -37.04 -14.44
N THR A 115 -32.39 -36.77 -15.43
CA THR A 115 -32.44 -37.55 -16.68
C THR A 115 -32.05 -36.64 -17.83
N VAL A 116 -31.06 -37.06 -18.62
CA VAL A 116 -30.60 -36.33 -19.80
C VAL A 116 -31.41 -36.80 -21.00
N ALA A 117 -32.15 -35.89 -21.63
CA ALA A 117 -32.93 -36.17 -22.83
C ALA A 117 -32.23 -35.67 -24.10
N SER A 118 -32.56 -36.32 -25.21
CA SER A 118 -32.00 -36.06 -26.53
C SER A 118 -32.25 -34.62 -26.98
N GLY A 119 -31.19 -33.89 -27.35
CA GLY A 119 -31.28 -32.54 -27.92
C GLY A 119 -31.77 -31.45 -26.96
N THR A 120 -32.00 -31.78 -25.69
CA THR A 120 -32.49 -30.85 -24.68
C THR A 120 -31.39 -30.30 -23.78
N THR A 121 -31.63 -29.13 -23.21
CA THR A 121 -30.82 -28.57 -22.13
C THR A 121 -31.54 -28.75 -20.80
N THR A 122 -30.95 -29.54 -19.90
CA THR A 122 -31.40 -29.70 -18.51
C THR A 122 -30.80 -28.58 -17.67
N ALA A 123 -31.64 -27.64 -17.22
CA ALA A 123 -31.25 -26.57 -16.31
C ALA A 123 -31.31 -27.04 -14.84
N LEU A 124 -30.25 -26.77 -14.06
CA LEU A 124 -30.13 -27.18 -12.67
C LEU A 124 -29.58 -26.04 -11.80
N PRO A 125 -30.43 -25.07 -11.39
CA PRO A 125 -30.05 -24.11 -10.36
C PRO A 125 -29.94 -24.84 -9.01
N VAL A 126 -28.79 -24.73 -8.34
CA VAL A 126 -28.55 -25.34 -7.03
C VAL A 126 -28.28 -24.27 -5.99
N VAL A 127 -29.04 -24.34 -4.90
CA VAL A 127 -28.78 -23.57 -3.68
C VAL A 127 -28.13 -24.51 -2.67
N MET A 128 -26.91 -24.16 -2.26
CA MET A 128 -26.15 -24.86 -1.24
C MET A 128 -26.40 -24.21 0.12
N GLY A 129 -26.51 -25.03 1.17
CA GLY A 129 -26.49 -24.58 2.56
C GLY A 129 -25.12 -24.84 3.18
N GLY A 130 -24.63 -23.90 3.98
CA GLY A 130 -23.47 -24.12 4.83
C GLY A 130 -23.69 -25.28 5.79
N ASP A 131 -22.63 -26.03 6.11
CA ASP A 131 -22.70 -27.14 7.07
C ASP A 131 -22.47 -26.61 8.50
N PRO A 132 -23.50 -26.56 9.36
CA PRO A 132 -23.36 -26.06 10.73
C PRO A 132 -22.55 -26.99 11.63
N ALA A 133 -22.30 -28.24 11.23
CA ALA A 133 -21.46 -29.17 11.98
C ALA A 133 -19.95 -28.89 11.77
N VAL A 134 -19.58 -28.19 10.70
CA VAL A 134 -18.19 -27.80 10.42
C VAL A 134 -17.94 -26.43 11.05
N LYS A 135 -17.22 -26.45 12.16
CA LYS A 135 -16.86 -25.25 12.93
C LYS A 135 -15.35 -25.00 12.93
N THR A 136 -15.00 -23.72 12.92
CA THR A 136 -13.65 -23.20 13.16
C THR A 136 -13.53 -22.85 14.63
N LEU A 137 -12.45 -23.30 15.27
CA LEU A 137 -12.14 -22.98 16.65
C LEU A 137 -11.63 -21.53 16.76
N ILE A 138 -12.21 -20.74 17.66
CA ILE A 138 -11.85 -19.35 17.97
C ILE A 138 -11.69 -19.24 19.50
N PRO A 139 -10.57 -19.69 20.08
CA PRO A 139 -10.40 -19.73 21.55
C PRO A 139 -10.39 -18.35 22.21
N ASP A 140 -9.95 -17.32 21.47
CA ASP A 140 -9.92 -15.95 21.95
C ASP A 140 -11.32 -15.33 21.91
N ALA A 141 -11.88 -15.09 23.10
CA ALA A 141 -13.20 -14.48 23.22
C ALA A 141 -13.30 -13.09 22.56
N LYS A 142 -12.21 -12.30 22.53
CA LYS A 142 -12.21 -11.00 21.84
C LYS A 142 -12.25 -11.16 20.34
N PHE A 143 -11.65 -12.23 19.82
CA PHE A 143 -11.73 -12.52 18.39
C PHE A 143 -13.17 -12.88 18.03
N GLU A 144 -13.79 -13.79 18.79
CA GLU A 144 -15.17 -14.19 18.56
C GLU A 144 -16.17 -13.03 18.76
N GLU A 145 -15.99 -12.18 19.78
CA GLU A 145 -16.79 -10.96 19.98
C GLU A 145 -16.76 -10.06 18.73
N VAL A 146 -15.61 -9.94 18.06
CA VAL A 146 -15.50 -9.17 16.80
C VAL A 146 -16.26 -9.87 15.66
N LEU A 147 -16.19 -11.21 15.56
CA LEU A 147 -16.95 -11.96 14.55
C LEU A 147 -18.46 -11.82 14.75
N ILE A 148 -18.93 -11.87 16.00
CA ILE A 148 -20.33 -11.62 16.35
C ILE A 148 -20.72 -10.18 15.98
N LYS A 149 -19.89 -9.20 16.36
CA LYS A 149 -20.13 -7.78 16.04
C LYS A 149 -20.25 -7.52 14.54
N TYR A 150 -19.49 -8.24 13.71
CA TYR A 150 -19.58 -8.15 12.26
C TYR A 150 -20.66 -9.03 11.63
N GLY A 151 -21.40 -9.80 12.42
CA GLY A 151 -22.47 -10.69 11.96
C GLY A 151 -21.97 -11.97 11.29
N TYR A 152 -20.67 -12.26 11.39
CA TYR A 152 -20.08 -13.52 10.92
C TYR A 152 -20.38 -14.67 11.87
N ASP A 153 -20.64 -14.37 13.14
CA ASP A 153 -21.18 -15.32 14.08
C ASP A 153 -22.52 -14.81 14.67
N THR A 154 -23.41 -15.75 14.93
CA THR A 154 -24.72 -15.50 15.53
C THR A 154 -24.88 -16.22 16.86
N ALA A 155 -23.97 -17.15 17.19
CA ALA A 155 -23.93 -17.76 18.50
C ALA A 155 -23.42 -16.74 19.53
N PRO A 156 -23.76 -16.91 20.82
CA PRO A 156 -22.99 -16.29 21.90
C PRO A 156 -21.53 -16.75 21.82
N VAL A 157 -20.63 -16.03 22.50
CA VAL A 157 -19.20 -16.41 22.62
C VAL A 157 -19.10 -17.85 23.17
N ASP A 158 -18.85 -18.81 22.29
CA ASP A 158 -18.81 -20.26 22.56
C ASP A 158 -17.45 -20.90 22.17
N GLY A 159 -16.52 -20.08 21.70
CA GLY A 159 -15.19 -20.46 21.25
C GLY A 159 -15.15 -20.97 19.81
N SER A 160 -16.20 -20.76 19.01
CA SER A 160 -16.27 -21.34 17.67
C SER A 160 -17.24 -20.65 16.70
N VAL A 161 -16.87 -20.57 15.43
CA VAL A 161 -17.74 -20.02 14.37
C VAL A 161 -18.00 -21.07 13.29
N PRO A 162 -19.22 -21.17 12.71
CA PRO A 162 -19.45 -22.02 11.55
C PRO A 162 -18.54 -21.62 10.37
N THR A 163 -17.70 -22.53 9.88
CA THR A 163 -16.60 -22.17 8.95
C THR A 163 -17.09 -21.56 7.64
N TYR A 164 -18.27 -21.99 7.15
CA TYR A 164 -18.85 -21.45 5.92
C TYR A 164 -19.23 -19.96 6.01
N LYS A 165 -19.39 -19.42 7.23
CA LYS A 165 -19.65 -17.99 7.42
C LYS A 165 -18.40 -17.12 7.26
N ILE A 166 -17.21 -17.71 7.45
CA ILE A 166 -15.94 -16.98 7.43
C ILE A 166 -15.06 -17.25 6.21
N ASN A 167 -15.19 -18.43 5.59
CA ASN A 167 -14.25 -18.90 4.55
C ASN A 167 -14.26 -18.07 3.25
N ARG A 168 -15.28 -17.22 3.05
CA ARG A 168 -15.43 -16.32 1.90
C ARG A 168 -15.20 -14.84 2.24
N ILE A 169 -14.90 -14.52 3.49
CA ILE A 169 -14.61 -13.15 3.91
C ILE A 169 -13.29 -12.72 3.30
N LYS A 170 -13.31 -11.58 2.59
CA LYS A 170 -12.14 -11.01 1.92
C LYS A 170 -11.38 -10.01 2.76
N SER A 171 -12.02 -9.43 3.77
CA SER A 171 -11.42 -8.41 4.63
C SER A 171 -11.83 -8.60 6.08
N LEU A 172 -10.85 -8.61 6.97
CA LEU A 172 -11.07 -8.71 8.41
C LEU A 172 -10.16 -7.70 9.13
N SER A 173 -10.76 -6.89 10.00
CA SER A 173 -10.06 -5.95 10.87
C SER A 173 -10.35 -6.28 12.33
N LEU A 174 -9.30 -6.53 13.09
CA LEU A 174 -9.30 -6.77 14.53
C LEU A 174 -8.58 -5.64 15.28
N ASN A 175 -8.42 -4.47 14.66
CA ASN A 175 -7.69 -3.34 15.26
C ASN A 175 -8.34 -2.87 16.56
N ASP A 176 -7.51 -2.57 17.56
CA ASP A 176 -7.89 -2.07 18.88
C ASP A 176 -8.97 -2.94 19.57
N SER A 177 -9.00 -4.24 19.25
CA SER A 177 -9.99 -5.20 19.79
C SER A 177 -9.49 -5.97 21.01
N GLY A 178 -8.16 -6.04 21.18
CA GLY A 178 -7.51 -6.81 22.21
C GLY A 178 -7.47 -8.32 22.02
N VAL A 179 -7.56 -8.73 20.77
CA VAL A 179 -7.26 -10.10 20.35
C VAL A 179 -5.78 -10.39 20.57
N ALA A 180 -5.51 -11.46 21.33
CA ALA A 180 -4.18 -11.93 21.68
C ALA A 180 -3.83 -13.27 21.01
N ASP A 181 -4.82 -14.02 20.57
CA ASP A 181 -4.67 -15.29 19.86
C ASP A 181 -5.51 -15.30 18.56
N LEU A 182 -4.83 -15.54 17.44
CA LEU A 182 -5.42 -15.61 16.10
C LEU A 182 -5.81 -17.03 15.68
N THR A 183 -5.79 -18.01 16.58
CA THR A 183 -6.26 -19.37 16.29
C THR A 183 -7.64 -19.33 15.62
N GLY A 184 -7.74 -19.97 14.45
CA GLY A 184 -8.91 -19.97 13.58
C GLY A 184 -8.81 -19.02 12.38
N ILE A 185 -7.87 -18.07 12.37
CA ILE A 185 -7.62 -17.19 11.20
C ILE A 185 -7.30 -18.00 9.93
N GLN A 186 -6.73 -19.20 10.10
CA GLN A 186 -6.34 -20.09 9.01
C GLN A 186 -7.51 -20.50 8.10
N ASP A 187 -8.74 -20.48 8.63
CA ASP A 187 -9.95 -20.89 7.90
C ASP A 187 -10.61 -19.74 7.11
N PHE A 188 -10.10 -18.51 7.24
CA PHE A 188 -10.46 -17.38 6.37
C PHE A 188 -9.76 -17.53 5.01
N ALA A 189 -10.18 -18.54 4.23
CA ALA A 189 -9.49 -18.97 3.02
C ALA A 189 -9.45 -17.91 1.90
N ALA A 190 -10.49 -17.08 1.80
CA ALA A 190 -10.58 -15.99 0.81
C ALA A 190 -10.01 -14.64 1.29
N LEU A 191 -9.33 -14.60 2.44
CA LEU A 191 -8.88 -13.34 3.05
C LEU A 191 -7.79 -12.67 2.20
N GLU A 192 -8.11 -11.48 1.68
CA GLU A 192 -7.21 -10.65 0.88
C GLU A 192 -6.62 -9.50 1.70
N SER A 193 -7.32 -9.04 2.74
CA SER A 193 -6.89 -7.96 3.63
C SER A 193 -7.10 -8.34 5.09
N PHE A 194 -6.04 -8.28 5.88
CA PHE A 194 -6.07 -8.56 7.31
C PHE A 194 -5.39 -7.45 8.10
N SER A 195 -6.03 -6.98 9.17
CA SER A 195 -5.39 -6.08 10.13
C SER A 195 -5.71 -6.46 11.57
N CYS A 196 -4.71 -6.38 12.44
CA CYS A 196 -4.83 -6.50 13.88
C CYS A 196 -3.78 -5.59 14.53
N SER A 197 -3.97 -4.28 14.38
CA SER A 197 -3.07 -3.25 14.91
C SER A 197 -3.68 -2.56 16.13
N ASP A 198 -2.95 -2.52 17.24
CA ASP A 198 -3.40 -1.96 18.52
C ASP A 198 -2.63 -0.68 18.87
N ILE A 199 -3.09 0.45 18.35
CA ILE A 199 -2.41 1.75 18.48
C ILE A 199 -2.75 2.42 19.81
N TYR A 200 -4.00 2.31 20.26
CA TYR A 200 -4.52 3.14 21.36
C TYR A 200 -4.52 2.45 22.73
N ALA A 201 -4.17 1.16 22.78
CA ALA A 201 -4.45 0.33 23.93
C ALA A 201 -3.16 -0.08 24.66
N ALA A 202 -2.62 0.83 25.48
CA ALA A 202 -1.46 0.55 26.35
C ALA A 202 -1.72 -0.56 27.40
N SER A 203 -2.99 -0.93 27.62
CA SER A 203 -3.43 -1.90 28.65
C SER A 203 -4.07 -3.16 28.07
N VAL A 204 -3.90 -3.42 26.78
CA VAL A 204 -4.49 -4.58 26.10
C VAL A 204 -3.42 -5.63 25.80
N ILE A 205 -3.81 -6.91 25.91
CA ILE A 205 -2.94 -8.03 25.60
C ILE A 205 -2.66 -7.98 24.09
N LYS A 206 -1.38 -7.97 23.73
CA LYS A 206 -0.92 -7.84 22.34
C LYS A 206 -0.55 -9.19 21.75
N LEU A 207 -0.66 -9.31 20.42
CA LEU A 207 -0.20 -10.50 19.70
C LEU A 207 1.31 -10.70 19.95
N THR A 208 1.69 -11.94 20.26
CA THR A 208 3.10 -12.35 20.39
C THR A 208 3.57 -13.22 19.22
N SER A 209 2.62 -13.83 18.51
CA SER A 209 2.85 -14.62 17.31
C SER A 209 1.68 -14.47 16.34
N VAL A 210 1.96 -14.66 15.06
CA VAL A 210 0.98 -14.56 13.97
C VAL A 210 1.29 -15.65 12.96
N ASP A 211 0.34 -16.55 12.71
CA ASP A 211 0.42 -17.57 11.65
C ASP A 211 -0.62 -17.28 10.57
N LEU A 212 -0.14 -16.78 9.43
CA LEU A 212 -0.95 -16.49 8.24
C LEU A 212 -0.63 -17.46 7.09
N SER A 213 0.02 -18.58 7.38
CA SER A 213 0.57 -19.50 6.36
C SER A 213 -0.50 -20.16 5.48
N LYS A 214 -1.76 -20.17 5.93
CA LYS A 214 -2.92 -20.71 5.19
C LYS A 214 -3.72 -19.64 4.45
N ASN A 215 -3.52 -18.36 4.75
CA ASN A 215 -4.22 -17.24 4.12
C ASN A 215 -3.49 -16.80 2.84
N LEU A 216 -3.46 -17.69 1.84
CA LEU A 216 -2.65 -17.55 0.63
C LEU A 216 -3.08 -16.37 -0.28
N ALA A 217 -4.31 -15.90 -0.13
CA ALA A 217 -4.87 -14.80 -0.91
C ALA A 217 -4.49 -13.40 -0.38
N LEU A 218 -3.79 -13.31 0.75
CA LEU A 218 -3.45 -12.04 1.39
C LEU A 218 -2.62 -11.14 0.46
N LYS A 219 -3.13 -9.92 0.27
CA LYS A 219 -2.49 -8.81 -0.44
C LYS A 219 -2.07 -7.70 0.53
N THR A 220 -2.81 -7.55 1.63
CA THR A 220 -2.58 -6.53 2.65
C THR A 220 -2.56 -7.16 4.03
N VAL A 221 -1.49 -6.92 4.77
CA VAL A 221 -1.35 -7.31 6.18
C VAL A 221 -0.89 -6.10 6.99
N ASP A 222 -1.61 -5.81 8.07
CA ASP A 222 -1.20 -4.85 9.10
C ASP A 222 -1.30 -5.47 10.50
N VAL A 223 -0.16 -5.81 11.09
CA VAL A 223 -0.05 -6.32 12.46
C VAL A 223 0.85 -5.43 13.31
N SER A 224 0.88 -4.14 12.97
CA SER A 224 1.67 -3.13 13.68
C SER A 224 1.25 -2.99 15.15
N PHE A 225 2.14 -2.43 15.98
CA PHE A 225 1.87 -2.13 17.40
C PHE A 225 1.57 -3.35 18.29
N ASN A 226 2.15 -4.50 17.98
CA ASN A 226 2.06 -5.73 18.76
C ASN A 226 3.40 -6.09 19.44
N ASN A 227 3.50 -7.30 20.01
CA ASN A 227 4.71 -7.85 20.62
C ASN A 227 5.26 -9.04 19.80
N ILE A 228 5.05 -9.03 18.48
CA ILE A 228 5.45 -10.13 17.60
C ILE A 228 6.97 -10.19 17.51
N THR A 229 7.54 -11.37 17.77
CA THR A 229 9.01 -11.58 17.74
C THR A 229 9.52 -12.16 16.42
N THR A 230 8.67 -12.93 15.74
CA THR A 230 8.95 -13.51 14.42
C THR A 230 7.69 -13.49 13.57
N LEU A 231 7.84 -13.28 12.27
CA LEU A 231 6.73 -13.30 11.33
C LEU A 231 7.16 -14.06 10.07
N ASN A 232 6.50 -15.18 9.79
CA ASN A 232 6.73 -15.97 8.58
C ASN A 232 5.63 -15.67 7.54
N ILE A 233 6.01 -14.97 6.47
CA ILE A 233 5.14 -14.63 5.34
C ILE A 233 5.49 -15.37 4.05
N SER A 234 6.32 -16.41 4.12
CA SER A 234 6.85 -17.12 2.93
C SER A 234 5.77 -17.73 2.02
N LYS A 235 4.54 -17.90 2.52
CA LYS A 235 3.40 -18.43 1.76
C LYS A 235 2.49 -17.36 1.19
N ASN A 236 2.56 -16.13 1.69
CA ASN A 236 1.70 -15.02 1.29
C ASN A 236 2.30 -14.27 0.09
N LEU A 237 2.52 -14.96 -1.03
CA LEU A 237 3.26 -14.44 -2.19
C LEU A 237 2.53 -13.31 -2.93
N ALA A 238 1.23 -13.12 -2.67
CA ALA A 238 0.42 -12.07 -3.27
C ALA A 238 0.51 -10.71 -2.53
N LEU A 239 1.30 -10.61 -1.44
CA LEU A 239 1.42 -9.39 -0.65
C LEU A 239 1.91 -8.20 -1.49
N GLN A 240 1.16 -7.11 -1.38
CA GLN A 240 1.43 -5.80 -1.96
C GLN A 240 1.70 -4.75 -0.88
N THR A 241 1.10 -4.93 0.30
CA THR A 241 1.22 -4.05 1.46
C THR A 241 1.53 -4.88 2.70
N LEU A 242 2.63 -4.56 3.37
CA LEU A 242 3.01 -5.17 4.64
C LEU A 242 3.36 -4.09 5.67
N LYS A 243 2.62 -4.08 6.78
CA LYS A 243 2.86 -3.20 7.92
C LYS A 243 3.03 -4.03 9.18
N VAL A 244 4.21 -3.92 9.77
CA VAL A 244 4.63 -4.67 10.97
C VAL A 244 5.36 -3.76 11.95
N SER A 245 5.18 -2.45 11.82
CA SER A 245 5.88 -1.45 12.63
C SER A 245 5.57 -1.59 14.12
N SER A 246 6.49 -1.17 14.98
CA SER A 246 6.31 -1.24 16.45
C SER A 246 6.01 -2.66 16.93
N ASN A 247 6.95 -3.58 16.66
CA ASN A 247 6.95 -4.96 17.14
C ASN A 247 8.34 -5.31 17.71
N LEU A 248 8.57 -6.60 17.98
CA LEU A 248 9.85 -7.14 18.46
C LEU A 248 10.55 -8.01 17.41
N ILE A 249 10.28 -7.78 16.12
CA ILE A 249 10.79 -8.57 15.00
C ILE A 249 12.28 -8.27 14.79
N THR A 250 13.12 -9.30 14.84
CA THR A 250 14.57 -9.17 14.65
C THR A 250 15.03 -9.41 13.21
N THR A 251 14.24 -10.16 12.44
CA THR A 251 14.49 -10.46 11.03
C THR A 251 13.18 -10.54 10.26
N ILE A 252 13.19 -10.11 9.00
CA ILE A 252 12.05 -10.24 8.10
C ILE A 252 12.55 -10.52 6.68
N ASP A 253 12.04 -11.57 6.05
CA ASP A 253 12.36 -11.94 4.68
C ASP A 253 11.22 -11.56 3.74
N VAL A 254 11.51 -10.60 2.85
CA VAL A 254 10.59 -10.10 1.81
C VAL A 254 11.07 -10.43 0.40
N SER A 255 12.11 -11.27 0.26
CA SER A 255 12.81 -11.49 -1.01
C SER A 255 11.94 -12.11 -2.11
N ASN A 256 10.90 -12.89 -1.73
CA ASN A 256 9.96 -13.50 -2.66
C ASN A 256 8.71 -12.65 -2.93
N HIS A 257 8.52 -11.54 -2.20
CA HIS A 257 7.33 -10.69 -2.31
C HIS A 257 7.54 -9.58 -3.34
N THR A 258 7.78 -9.98 -4.58
CA THR A 258 8.10 -9.08 -5.71
C THR A 258 6.97 -8.10 -6.08
N ALA A 259 5.75 -8.37 -5.62
CA ALA A 259 4.59 -7.49 -5.78
C ALA A 259 4.49 -6.39 -4.71
N LEU A 260 5.38 -6.35 -3.71
CA LEU A 260 5.34 -5.33 -2.65
C LEU A 260 5.51 -3.92 -3.21
N THR A 261 4.61 -3.05 -2.79
CA THR A 261 4.60 -1.61 -3.08
C THR A 261 4.76 -0.76 -1.83
N LEU A 262 4.36 -1.30 -0.66
CA LEU A 262 4.51 -0.67 0.65
C LEU A 262 5.06 -1.68 1.65
N LEU A 263 6.15 -1.31 2.32
CA LEU A 263 6.70 -2.04 3.46
C LEU A 263 7.00 -1.08 4.60
N TYR A 264 6.27 -1.19 5.71
CA TYR A 264 6.61 -0.51 6.96
C TYR A 264 6.98 -1.54 8.03
N CYS A 265 8.23 -1.50 8.47
CA CYS A 265 8.79 -2.35 9.51
C CYS A 265 9.66 -1.54 10.50
N ASP A 266 9.45 -0.23 10.59
CA ASP A 266 10.10 0.65 11.57
C ASP A 266 9.75 0.24 13.01
N ARG A 267 10.52 0.75 13.98
CA ARG A 267 10.34 0.43 15.40
C ARG A 267 10.33 -1.09 15.68
N ASN A 268 11.24 -1.80 15.04
CA ASN A 268 11.58 -3.19 15.31
C ASN A 268 13.09 -3.29 15.56
N PRO A 269 13.57 -4.26 16.35
CA PRO A 269 14.99 -4.51 16.56
C PRO A 269 15.68 -5.19 15.36
N LEU A 270 15.34 -4.78 14.13
CA LEU A 270 15.96 -5.28 12.91
C LEU A 270 17.44 -4.90 12.88
N SER A 271 18.29 -5.84 12.44
CA SER A 271 19.73 -5.59 12.23
C SER A 271 20.10 -5.45 10.76
N THR A 272 19.30 -6.05 9.89
CA THR A 272 19.46 -6.01 8.43
C THR A 272 18.09 -5.99 7.77
N LEU A 273 18.04 -5.55 6.52
CA LEU A 273 16.87 -5.60 5.67
C LEU A 273 17.35 -5.66 4.22
N ASP A 274 16.88 -6.65 3.45
CA ASP A 274 17.10 -6.75 2.01
C ASP A 274 15.79 -6.49 1.28
N VAL A 275 15.76 -5.41 0.49
CA VAL A 275 14.61 -5.00 -0.34
C VAL A 275 14.96 -5.03 -1.84
N THR A 276 16.08 -5.61 -2.22
CA THR A 276 16.60 -5.55 -3.60
C THR A 276 15.71 -6.27 -4.62
N LYS A 277 14.85 -7.18 -4.17
CA LYS A 277 13.86 -7.90 -4.99
C LYS A 277 12.51 -7.19 -5.09
N ASN A 278 12.24 -6.22 -4.23
CA ASN A 278 10.96 -5.51 -4.17
C ASN A 278 11.03 -4.23 -5.04
N THR A 279 11.26 -4.42 -6.34
CA THR A 279 11.50 -3.31 -7.30
C THR A 279 10.29 -2.40 -7.51
N LEU A 280 9.10 -2.83 -7.07
CA LEU A 280 7.85 -2.07 -7.13
C LEU A 280 7.59 -1.22 -5.86
N LEU A 281 8.49 -1.24 -4.86
CA LEU A 281 8.34 -0.43 -3.66
C LEU A 281 8.26 1.05 -3.99
N LYS A 282 7.15 1.66 -3.55
CA LYS A 282 6.88 3.10 -3.59
C LYS A 282 7.06 3.74 -2.22
N GLU A 283 6.81 2.97 -1.17
CA GLU A 283 6.91 3.43 0.21
C GLU A 283 7.66 2.43 1.06
N LEU A 284 8.65 2.93 1.80
CA LEU A 284 9.49 2.11 2.66
C LEU A 284 9.71 2.81 4.00
N GLY A 285 9.36 2.10 5.07
CA GLY A 285 9.58 2.49 6.45
C GLY A 285 10.44 1.44 7.15
N PHE A 286 11.63 1.79 7.62
CA PHE A 286 12.50 0.89 8.38
C PHE A 286 13.24 1.63 9.49
N GLY A 287 13.80 0.88 10.43
CA GLY A 287 14.51 1.43 11.58
C GLY A 287 15.34 0.36 12.28
N GLY A 288 15.55 0.54 13.59
CA GLY A 288 16.22 -0.46 14.42
C GLY A 288 17.73 -0.27 14.47
N THR A 289 18.46 -1.36 14.37
CA THR A 289 19.94 -1.37 14.43
C THR A 289 20.61 -1.45 13.06
N ILE A 290 19.84 -1.25 11.98
CA ILE A 290 20.32 -1.25 10.60
C ILE A 290 21.36 -0.15 10.40
N THR A 291 22.55 -0.52 9.95
CA THR A 291 23.67 0.41 9.70
C THR A 291 23.88 0.76 8.23
N THR A 292 23.38 -0.09 7.32
CA THR A 292 23.47 0.06 5.87
C THR A 292 22.22 -0.53 5.21
N ILE A 293 21.87 -0.02 4.03
CA ILE A 293 20.74 -0.49 3.22
C ILE A 293 21.07 -0.30 1.74
N ASP A 294 20.73 -1.27 0.89
CA ASP A 294 20.81 -1.12 -0.57
C ASP A 294 19.43 -0.79 -1.13
N LEU A 295 19.27 0.45 -1.59
CA LEU A 295 18.04 0.96 -2.22
C LEU A 295 18.17 1.09 -3.74
N SER A 296 19.26 0.60 -4.34
CA SER A 296 19.60 0.82 -5.75
C SER A 296 18.61 0.19 -6.74
N LYS A 297 17.83 -0.81 -6.28
CA LYS A 297 16.81 -1.50 -7.08
C LYS A 297 15.40 -0.94 -6.89
N ASN A 298 15.18 -0.11 -5.88
CA ASN A 298 13.87 0.43 -5.53
C ASN A 298 13.65 1.79 -6.21
N THR A 299 13.84 1.84 -7.53
CA THR A 299 13.78 3.09 -8.33
C THR A 299 12.38 3.71 -8.37
N ALA A 300 11.35 2.97 -7.96
CA ALA A 300 9.98 3.44 -7.83
C ALA A 300 9.67 4.14 -6.49
N LEU A 301 10.65 4.24 -5.56
CA LEU A 301 10.44 4.85 -4.24
C LEU A 301 10.07 6.33 -4.36
N VAL A 302 8.98 6.68 -3.65
CA VAL A 302 8.42 8.02 -3.52
C VAL A 302 8.56 8.52 -2.08
N ASN A 303 8.30 7.64 -1.09
CA ASN A 303 8.40 7.97 0.33
C ASN A 303 9.38 7.04 1.03
N LEU A 304 10.35 7.62 1.73
CA LEU A 304 11.34 6.89 2.53
C LEU A 304 11.34 7.39 3.98
N TYR A 305 11.03 6.50 4.90
CA TYR A 305 11.09 6.71 6.34
C TYR A 305 12.15 5.77 6.93
N SER A 306 13.29 6.33 7.29
CA SER A 306 14.46 5.61 7.83
C SER A 306 14.88 6.13 9.21
N GLY A 307 13.94 6.82 9.87
CA GLY A 307 14.14 7.44 11.17
C GLY A 307 14.47 6.42 12.26
N GLY A 308 15.47 6.72 13.10
CA GLY A 308 15.83 5.88 14.24
C GLY A 308 16.46 4.53 13.87
N ALA A 309 17.05 4.44 12.67
CA ALA A 309 18.02 3.41 12.35
C ALA A 309 19.40 3.78 12.96
N LYS A 310 20.47 3.13 12.52
CA LYS A 310 21.86 3.45 12.89
C LYS A 310 22.71 3.72 11.65
N LEU A 311 22.11 4.29 10.61
CA LEU A 311 22.76 4.53 9.33
C LEU A 311 23.94 5.50 9.51
N ASN A 312 25.09 5.10 8.99
CA ASN A 312 26.26 5.99 8.88
C ASN A 312 26.30 6.69 7.51
N THR A 313 25.69 6.07 6.51
CA THR A 313 25.58 6.55 5.13
C THR A 313 24.20 6.18 4.58
N LEU A 314 23.69 6.98 3.65
CA LEU A 314 22.46 6.71 2.93
C LEU A 314 22.64 7.12 1.46
N ASP A 315 22.63 6.14 0.56
CA ASP A 315 22.66 6.39 -0.89
C ASP A 315 21.22 6.32 -1.43
N VAL A 316 20.69 7.46 -1.86
CA VAL A 316 19.38 7.62 -2.50
C VAL A 316 19.49 8.09 -3.95
N SER A 317 20.68 7.96 -4.56
CA SER A 317 20.98 8.49 -5.90
C SER A 317 20.16 7.84 -7.02
N LYS A 318 19.63 6.62 -6.79
CA LYS A 318 18.76 5.89 -7.73
C LYS A 318 17.28 6.12 -7.51
N ASN A 319 16.89 6.74 -6.40
CA ASN A 319 15.50 6.95 -6.02
C ASN A 319 15.06 8.35 -6.46
N THR A 320 15.13 8.61 -7.77
CA THR A 320 14.91 9.95 -8.36
C THR A 320 13.45 10.44 -8.25
N LEU A 321 12.53 9.54 -7.90
CA LEU A 321 11.11 9.84 -7.67
C LEU A 321 10.80 10.20 -6.20
N LEU A 322 11.80 10.25 -5.31
CA LEU A 322 11.58 10.59 -3.91
C LEU A 322 10.97 11.99 -3.77
N GLU A 323 9.81 12.05 -3.13
CA GLU A 323 9.11 13.27 -2.74
C GLU A 323 9.22 13.52 -1.23
N VAL A 324 9.33 12.45 -0.42
CA VAL A 324 9.48 12.52 1.03
C VAL A 324 10.68 11.69 1.48
N LEU A 325 11.58 12.33 2.21
CA LEU A 325 12.72 11.67 2.85
C LEU A 325 12.81 12.08 4.32
N TRP A 326 12.47 11.15 5.21
CA TRP A 326 12.64 11.30 6.65
C TRP A 326 13.68 10.30 7.16
N THR A 327 14.86 10.82 7.50
CA THR A 327 16.05 10.06 7.91
C THR A 327 16.61 10.57 9.24
N GLU A 328 15.75 11.07 10.11
CA GLU A 328 16.13 11.57 11.43
C GLU A 328 16.75 10.49 12.34
N LEU A 329 17.42 10.92 13.42
CA LEU A 329 17.93 10.01 14.46
C LEU A 329 18.88 8.93 13.88
N ASN A 330 19.81 9.33 13.03
CA ASN A 330 20.84 8.47 12.45
C ASN A 330 22.26 9.00 12.78
N ASN A 331 23.29 8.41 12.18
CA ASN A 331 24.69 8.82 12.35
C ASN A 331 25.26 9.48 11.07
N LEU A 332 24.41 10.04 10.21
CA LEU A 332 24.83 10.58 8.93
C LEU A 332 25.76 11.79 9.13
N THR A 333 26.90 11.77 8.47
CA THR A 333 27.85 12.90 8.41
C THR A 333 27.75 13.70 7.13
N THR A 334 27.24 13.06 6.07
CA THR A 334 26.94 13.64 4.76
C THR A 334 25.62 13.06 4.25
N LEU A 335 24.94 13.80 3.37
CA LEU A 335 23.72 13.38 2.70
C LEU A 335 23.67 14.03 1.32
N ASP A 336 23.88 13.23 0.26
CA ASP A 336 23.81 13.71 -1.13
C ASP A 336 22.38 13.56 -1.65
N LEU A 337 21.74 14.69 -1.93
CA LEU A 337 20.37 14.79 -2.46
C LEU A 337 20.32 15.31 -3.90
N SER A 338 21.47 15.38 -4.58
CA SER A 338 21.59 16.02 -5.91
C SER A 338 20.76 15.35 -7.02
N LYS A 339 20.34 14.09 -6.81
CA LYS A 339 19.49 13.34 -7.75
C LYS A 339 18.01 13.34 -7.40
N ASN A 340 17.64 13.77 -6.18
CA ASN A 340 16.27 13.74 -5.68
C ASN A 340 15.56 15.07 -5.97
N THR A 341 15.50 15.47 -7.24
CA THR A 341 14.97 16.78 -7.66
C THR A 341 13.46 16.93 -7.43
N ALA A 342 12.74 15.81 -7.23
CA ALA A 342 11.32 15.78 -6.90
C ALA A 342 11.02 15.99 -5.41
N LEU A 343 12.04 16.11 -4.55
CA LEU A 343 11.88 16.14 -3.10
C LEU A 343 11.09 17.38 -2.64
N LYS A 344 10.02 17.15 -1.88
CA LYS A 344 9.10 18.16 -1.33
C LYS A 344 9.26 18.31 0.18
N SER A 345 9.53 17.20 0.88
CA SER A 345 9.70 17.18 2.34
C SER A 345 11.00 16.45 2.71
N LEU A 346 11.84 17.13 3.48
CA LEU A 346 13.08 16.59 4.02
C LEU A 346 13.08 16.71 5.55
N SER A 347 13.27 15.58 6.23
CA SER A 347 13.66 15.51 7.64
C SER A 347 15.00 14.79 7.74
N CYS A 348 16.03 15.50 8.19
CA CYS A 348 17.36 14.98 8.46
C CYS A 348 17.87 15.38 9.84
N LYS A 349 16.95 15.76 10.74
CA LYS A 349 17.26 16.18 12.10
C LYS A 349 17.95 15.09 12.92
N LEU A 350 18.62 15.47 14.01
CA LEU A 350 19.28 14.53 14.92
C LEU A 350 20.28 13.62 14.17
N ASN A 351 21.16 14.24 13.40
CA ASN A 351 22.26 13.58 12.69
C ASN A 351 23.59 14.29 13.04
N LYS A 352 24.64 14.06 12.25
CA LYS A 352 25.97 14.67 12.44
C LYS A 352 26.41 15.45 11.19
N LEU A 353 25.44 15.97 10.43
CA LEU A 353 25.71 16.67 9.18
C LEU A 353 26.48 17.97 9.44
N THR A 354 27.54 18.18 8.67
CA THR A 354 28.35 19.43 8.72
C THR A 354 28.02 20.37 7.58
N THR A 355 27.50 19.82 6.48
CA THR A 355 27.03 20.53 5.29
C THR A 355 25.73 19.90 4.81
N LEU A 356 24.88 20.71 4.18
CA LEU A 356 23.65 20.25 3.53
C LEU A 356 23.43 21.07 2.26
N ASP A 357 23.63 20.45 1.10
CA ASP A 357 23.38 21.08 -0.20
C ASP A 357 21.95 20.76 -0.67
N LEU A 358 21.13 21.80 -0.79
CA LEU A 358 19.73 21.72 -1.22
C LEU A 358 19.49 22.39 -2.58
N SER A 359 20.56 22.75 -3.30
CA SER A 359 20.49 23.54 -4.54
C SER A 359 19.72 22.84 -5.66
N ALA A 360 19.75 21.52 -5.71
CA ALA A 360 19.02 20.69 -6.68
C ALA A 360 17.55 20.45 -6.30
N ASN A 361 17.18 20.64 -5.03
CA ASN A 361 15.87 20.25 -4.48
C ASN A 361 14.87 21.43 -4.51
N THR A 362 14.67 22.04 -5.69
CA THR A 362 13.88 23.27 -5.86
C THR A 362 12.38 23.11 -5.57
N ALA A 363 11.90 21.86 -5.46
CA ALA A 363 10.53 21.52 -5.11
C ALA A 363 10.27 21.51 -3.58
N LEU A 364 11.30 21.66 -2.74
CA LEU A 364 11.16 21.60 -1.28
C LEU A 364 10.18 22.66 -0.75
N THR A 365 9.26 22.19 0.09
CA THR A 365 8.31 23.02 0.86
C THR A 365 8.57 22.90 2.36
N MET A 366 9.22 21.83 2.82
CA MET A 366 9.55 21.60 4.22
C MET A 366 10.97 21.06 4.38
N VAL A 367 11.75 21.72 5.25
CA VAL A 367 13.09 21.27 5.66
C VAL A 367 13.18 21.27 7.19
N LEU A 368 13.43 20.09 7.75
CA LEU A 368 13.70 19.86 9.17
C LEU A 368 15.13 19.31 9.29
N CYS A 369 16.05 20.12 9.79
CA CYS A 369 17.48 19.81 9.90
C CYS A 369 18.06 20.14 11.29
N GLU A 370 17.19 20.12 12.30
CA GLU A 370 17.51 20.41 13.70
C GLU A 370 18.57 19.47 14.27
N GLU A 371 19.33 19.91 15.27
CA GLU A 371 20.32 19.08 15.98
C GLU A 371 21.31 18.41 15.03
N ASN A 372 22.03 19.25 14.28
CA ASN A 372 23.15 18.86 13.41
C ASN A 372 24.38 19.72 13.75
N LYS A 373 25.37 19.76 12.85
CA LYS A 373 26.59 20.57 12.99
C LYS A 373 26.77 21.53 11.82
N LEU A 374 25.67 22.00 11.23
CA LEU A 374 25.69 22.88 10.07
C LEU A 374 26.28 24.24 10.46
N THR A 375 27.24 24.72 9.68
CA THR A 375 27.84 26.06 9.84
C THR A 375 27.26 27.08 8.86
N THR A 376 26.75 26.59 7.74
CA THR A 376 26.05 27.36 6.72
C THR A 376 24.85 26.55 6.21
N LEU A 377 23.84 27.25 5.72
CA LEU A 377 22.67 26.66 5.08
C LEU A 377 22.19 27.61 3.99
N ASP A 378 22.33 27.20 2.72
CA ASP A 378 21.83 27.95 1.57
C ASP A 378 20.48 27.37 1.13
N VAL A 379 19.43 28.19 1.26
CA VAL A 379 18.06 27.88 0.83
C VAL A 379 17.58 28.80 -0.29
N SER A 380 18.49 29.50 -0.96
CA SER A 380 18.17 30.50 -1.99
C SER A 380 17.46 29.92 -3.22
N LYS A 381 17.66 28.63 -3.50
CA LYS A 381 17.01 27.89 -4.60
C LYS A 381 15.67 27.27 -4.20
N ASN A 382 15.38 27.15 -2.91
CA ASN A 382 14.16 26.54 -2.39
C ASN A 382 13.05 27.59 -2.26
N VAL A 383 12.71 28.26 -3.37
CA VAL A 383 11.73 29.37 -3.42
C VAL A 383 10.30 28.96 -3.02
N ASN A 384 10.03 27.66 -2.95
CA ASN A 384 8.75 27.09 -2.52
C ASN A 384 8.69 26.76 -1.02
N LEU A 385 9.75 27.05 -0.26
CA LEU A 385 9.86 26.70 1.15
C LEU A 385 8.78 27.41 1.98
N VAL A 386 8.03 26.60 2.75
CA VAL A 386 6.95 27.02 3.66
C VAL A 386 7.38 26.87 5.11
N THR A 387 8.12 25.80 5.42
CA THR A 387 8.61 25.50 6.76
C THR A 387 10.12 25.25 6.74
N LEU A 388 10.86 25.98 7.57
CA LEU A 388 12.29 25.76 7.80
C LEU A 388 12.58 25.68 9.29
N PHE A 389 12.89 24.48 9.78
CA PHE A 389 13.41 24.27 11.12
C PHE A 389 14.87 23.83 11.05
N CYS A 390 15.72 24.66 11.63
CA CYS A 390 17.17 24.46 11.73
C CYS A 390 17.76 24.77 13.13
N PRO A 391 17.03 24.68 14.26
CA PRO A 391 17.66 24.92 15.55
C PRO A 391 18.77 23.93 15.89
N ASP A 392 19.58 24.30 16.87
CA ASP A 392 20.65 23.46 17.42
C ASP A 392 21.68 23.10 16.33
N ASN A 393 22.16 24.14 15.66
CA ASN A 393 23.23 24.10 14.67
C ASN A 393 24.28 25.17 15.03
N GLN A 394 25.16 25.51 14.08
CA GLN A 394 26.23 26.49 14.28
C GLN A 394 26.18 27.59 13.21
N LEU A 395 25.00 27.91 12.69
CA LEU A 395 24.79 28.88 11.62
C LEU A 395 25.19 30.29 12.09
N SER A 396 26.11 30.93 11.38
CA SER A 396 26.50 32.33 11.64
C SER A 396 25.68 33.35 10.83
N GLY A 397 25.02 32.90 9.77
CA GLY A 397 24.14 33.69 8.93
C GLY A 397 23.07 32.82 8.27
N LEU A 398 21.94 33.42 7.95
CA LEU A 398 20.82 32.75 7.29
C LEU A 398 20.13 33.77 6.37
N ASP A 399 20.29 33.61 5.07
CA ASP A 399 19.62 34.44 4.07
C ASP A 399 18.30 33.80 3.64
N LEU A 400 17.20 34.52 3.87
CA LEU A 400 15.84 34.09 3.55
C LEU A 400 15.16 35.00 2.52
N THR A 401 15.94 35.86 1.84
CA THR A 401 15.45 36.87 0.89
C THR A 401 14.58 36.28 -0.22
N ASN A 402 14.90 35.06 -0.68
CA ASN A 402 14.19 34.37 -1.77
C ASN A 402 13.06 33.44 -1.30
N ASN A 403 12.84 33.31 0.01
CA ASN A 403 11.86 32.38 0.58
C ASN A 403 10.57 33.10 0.97
N SER A 404 9.96 33.83 0.03
CA SER A 404 8.78 34.66 0.29
C SER A 404 7.52 33.88 0.69
N LYS A 405 7.51 32.55 0.48
CA LYS A 405 6.44 31.64 0.89
C LYS A 405 6.60 31.09 2.31
N LEU A 406 7.68 31.44 3.02
CA LEU A 406 7.97 30.91 4.34
C LEU A 406 6.93 31.40 5.36
N VAL A 407 6.33 30.46 6.09
CA VAL A 407 5.29 30.72 7.10
C VAL A 407 5.80 30.37 8.50
N SER A 408 6.58 29.29 8.62
CA SER A 408 7.13 28.79 9.89
C SER A 408 8.66 28.76 9.85
N LEU A 409 9.29 29.37 10.85
CA LEU A 409 10.73 29.45 10.97
C LEU A 409 11.15 29.17 12.41
N ASN A 410 12.01 28.16 12.59
CA ASN A 410 12.77 27.99 13.81
C ASN A 410 14.26 27.95 13.46
N CYS A 411 15.00 28.95 13.93
CA CYS A 411 16.45 29.01 13.83
C CYS A 411 17.10 29.26 15.21
N SER A 412 16.45 28.83 16.30
CA SER A 412 16.97 28.99 17.65
C SER A 412 18.29 28.23 17.87
N ASN A 413 19.02 28.50 18.95
CA ASN A 413 20.25 27.78 19.30
C ASN A 413 21.27 27.73 18.15
N ASN A 414 21.60 28.90 17.60
CA ASN A 414 22.57 29.07 16.53
C ASN A 414 23.55 30.22 16.88
N LYS A 415 24.31 30.71 15.90
CA LYS A 415 25.29 31.79 16.06
C LYS A 415 24.95 33.02 15.20
N LEU A 416 23.66 33.22 14.89
CA LEU A 416 23.22 34.30 14.00
C LEU A 416 23.48 35.66 14.64
N ILE A 417 24.09 36.58 13.90
CA ILE A 417 24.37 37.96 14.34
C ILE A 417 23.28 38.94 13.86
N SER A 418 22.71 38.66 12.70
CA SER A 418 21.60 39.42 12.13
C SER A 418 20.63 38.49 11.44
N LEU A 419 19.36 38.84 11.44
CA LEU A 419 18.32 38.13 10.70
C LEU A 419 17.38 39.14 10.04
N ASP A 420 17.23 39.06 8.71
CA ASP A 420 16.31 39.91 7.95
C ASP A 420 15.14 39.09 7.41
N LEU A 421 13.94 39.40 7.90
CA LEU A 421 12.68 38.76 7.49
C LEU A 421 11.75 39.73 6.76
N SER A 422 12.23 40.90 6.35
CA SER A 422 11.43 41.92 5.64
C SER A 422 10.90 41.45 4.28
N LYS A 423 11.49 40.40 3.70
CA LYS A 423 11.07 39.77 2.44
C LYS A 423 10.22 38.51 2.63
N ASN A 424 9.82 38.21 3.87
CA ASN A 424 9.03 37.03 4.22
C ASN A 424 7.66 37.45 4.77
N PRO A 425 6.74 37.96 3.92
CA PRO A 425 5.46 38.55 4.33
C PRO A 425 4.41 37.52 4.76
N LEU A 426 4.76 36.23 4.87
CA LEU A 426 3.85 35.20 5.36
C LEU A 426 4.26 34.63 6.73
N ILE A 427 5.45 34.98 7.24
CA ILE A 427 5.92 34.49 8.54
C ILE A 427 4.90 34.86 9.62
N ALA A 428 4.39 33.81 10.29
CA ALA A 428 3.44 33.87 11.38
C ALA A 428 2.23 34.80 11.13
N ALA A 429 1.74 34.82 9.89
CA ALA A 429 0.50 35.50 9.50
C ALA A 429 -0.78 34.69 9.83
N GLN A 430 -0.64 33.49 10.39
CA GLN A 430 -1.71 32.55 10.67
C GLN A 430 -1.52 31.92 12.06
N ASP A 431 -2.61 31.61 12.74
CA ASP A 431 -2.60 30.92 14.04
C ASP A 431 -1.96 29.53 13.94
N GLY A 432 -1.12 29.18 14.91
CA GLY A 432 -0.43 27.89 14.99
C GLY A 432 0.93 27.82 14.29
N TYR A 433 1.36 28.88 13.59
CA TYR A 433 2.69 28.95 12.98
C TYR A 433 3.71 29.63 13.89
N TYR A 434 4.94 29.13 13.88
CA TYR A 434 5.96 29.41 14.88
C TYR A 434 7.11 30.24 14.29
N LEU A 435 7.47 31.33 14.97
CA LEU A 435 8.71 32.06 14.72
C LEU A 435 9.59 32.03 15.97
N SER A 436 10.75 31.39 15.87
CA SER A 436 11.75 31.37 16.93
C SER A 436 13.15 31.64 16.39
N CYS A 437 13.81 32.60 17.00
CA CYS A 437 15.22 32.92 16.76
C CYS A 437 15.93 33.22 18.09
N ASP A 438 15.45 32.62 19.17
CA ASP A 438 16.05 32.73 20.49
C ASP A 438 17.39 31.99 20.59
N ASN A 439 18.17 32.28 21.63
CA ASN A 439 19.47 31.64 21.87
C ASN A 439 20.40 31.78 20.64
N ASN A 440 20.57 33.01 20.17
CA ASN A 440 21.46 33.39 19.09
C ASN A 440 22.35 34.56 19.55
N LEU A 441 23.07 35.19 18.63
CA LEU A 441 23.91 36.36 18.89
C LEU A 441 23.34 37.62 18.23
N LEU A 442 22.02 37.69 18.03
CA LEU A 442 21.40 38.72 17.22
C LEU A 442 21.60 40.11 17.85
N THR A 443 22.15 41.03 17.07
CA THR A 443 22.16 42.47 17.38
C THR A 443 21.09 43.22 16.58
N SER A 444 20.63 42.64 15.47
CA SER A 444 19.58 43.20 14.61
C SER A 444 18.64 42.12 14.08
N LEU A 445 17.34 42.31 14.28
CA LEU A 445 16.28 41.45 13.75
C LEU A 445 15.26 42.29 12.98
N ASN A 446 15.11 42.07 11.67
CA ASN A 446 14.19 42.83 10.84
C ASN A 446 12.87 42.07 10.64
N LEU A 447 11.81 42.50 11.30
CA LEU A 447 10.44 41.97 11.19
C LEU A 447 9.49 42.95 10.50
N LYS A 448 10.02 43.93 9.76
CA LYS A 448 9.21 44.87 8.96
C LYS A 448 8.69 44.20 7.69
N ASN A 449 7.75 43.28 7.85
CA ASN A 449 7.22 42.43 6.79
C ASN A 449 5.70 42.61 6.55
N GLY A 450 5.08 43.61 7.19
CA GLY A 450 3.66 43.92 7.06
C GLY A 450 2.74 43.04 7.92
N ASN A 451 3.26 42.14 8.75
CA ASN A 451 2.46 41.21 9.57
C ASN A 451 2.41 41.57 11.05
N ASN A 452 2.92 42.72 11.48
CA ASN A 452 2.99 43.09 12.91
C ASN A 452 1.67 42.92 13.68
N LYS A 453 0.49 43.05 13.06
CA LYS A 453 -0.81 42.89 13.73
C LYS A 453 -1.46 41.52 13.53
N LYS A 454 -0.90 40.68 12.65
CA LYS A 454 -1.36 39.32 12.35
C LYS A 454 -0.56 38.24 13.09
N PHE A 455 0.55 38.67 13.71
CA PHE A 455 1.51 37.81 14.36
C PHE A 455 1.15 37.60 15.83
N ASN A 456 0.79 36.35 16.14
CA ASN A 456 0.24 35.95 17.42
C ASN A 456 1.25 35.22 18.33
N GLY A 457 2.54 35.15 17.96
CA GLY A 457 3.53 34.47 18.79
C GLY A 457 4.94 34.47 18.21
N GLY A 458 5.94 34.79 19.04
CA GLY A 458 7.36 34.71 18.70
C GLY A 458 8.26 34.52 19.90
N ASN A 459 9.49 34.02 19.67
CA ASN A 459 10.53 34.00 20.68
C ASN A 459 11.86 34.52 20.13
N PHE A 460 12.26 35.68 20.62
CA PHE A 460 13.46 36.43 20.23
C PHE A 460 14.43 36.60 21.42
N ARG A 461 14.21 35.87 22.51
CA ARG A 461 14.97 35.96 23.77
C ARG A 461 16.38 35.39 23.66
N ASN A 462 17.18 35.61 24.70
CA ASN A 462 18.54 35.11 24.82
C ASN A 462 19.39 35.47 23.60
N ASN A 463 19.27 36.72 23.16
CA ASN A 463 20.11 37.33 22.14
C ASN A 463 20.99 38.44 22.77
N ALA A 464 21.67 39.25 21.96
CA ALA A 464 22.43 40.37 22.51
C ALA A 464 21.51 41.30 23.31
N SER A 465 21.96 41.78 24.47
CA SER A 465 21.19 42.71 25.30
C SER A 465 20.88 44.02 24.57
N THR A 466 21.65 44.35 23.53
CA THR A 466 21.48 45.50 22.64
C THR A 466 20.63 45.22 21.40
N LEU A 467 20.00 44.04 21.30
CA LEU A 467 19.21 43.65 20.15
C LEU A 467 18.18 44.72 19.79
N LYS A 468 18.30 45.25 18.57
CA LYS A 468 17.27 46.07 17.93
C LYS A 468 16.37 45.18 17.07
N ILE A 469 15.06 45.30 17.25
CA ILE A 469 14.06 44.56 16.49
C ILE A 469 13.26 45.57 15.67
N ALA A 470 13.51 45.64 14.36
CA ALA A 470 12.77 46.52 13.47
C ALA A 470 11.38 45.94 13.19
N VAL A 471 10.32 46.70 13.43
CA VAL A 471 8.92 46.25 13.35
C VAL A 471 8.04 47.27 12.62
N ASP A 472 6.89 46.85 12.08
CA ASP A 472 6.01 47.74 11.32
C ASP A 472 5.35 48.82 12.22
N ASP A 473 5.02 48.47 13.46
CA ASP A 473 4.33 49.30 14.46
C ASP A 473 4.99 49.11 15.84
N VAL A 474 5.80 50.08 16.24
CA VAL A 474 6.60 50.05 17.48
C VAL A 474 5.71 50.06 18.73
N ASP A 475 4.66 50.88 18.73
CA ASP A 475 3.76 51.03 19.88
C ASP A 475 2.94 49.76 20.09
N TYR A 476 2.43 49.18 19.00
CA TYR A 476 1.74 47.89 19.05
C TYR A 476 2.68 46.79 19.60
N SER A 477 3.92 46.73 19.11
CA SER A 477 4.89 45.71 19.52
C SER A 477 5.29 45.86 20.99
N ASN A 478 5.50 47.08 21.47
CA ASN A 478 5.77 47.34 22.89
C ASN A 478 4.59 46.92 23.79
N THR A 479 3.36 47.09 23.31
CA THR A 479 2.14 46.72 24.05
C THR A 479 1.90 45.21 24.07
N ASN A 480 1.99 44.56 22.90
CA ASN A 480 1.51 43.19 22.72
C ASN A 480 2.63 42.14 22.72
N TRP A 481 3.86 42.52 22.36
CA TRP A 481 4.98 41.59 22.18
C TRP A 481 6.07 41.76 23.24
N LYS A 482 5.75 42.40 24.37
CA LYS A 482 6.68 42.58 25.49
C LYS A 482 7.27 41.25 25.96
N ALA A 483 6.49 40.18 25.88
CA ALA A 483 6.87 38.83 26.25
C ALA A 483 7.58 38.04 25.14
N PHE A 484 8.04 38.64 24.04
CA PHE A 484 8.76 37.91 22.99
C PHE A 484 10.26 38.20 22.98
N LYS A 485 10.73 39.23 23.67
CA LYS A 485 12.14 39.66 23.71
C LYS A 485 12.68 39.79 25.14
N ASP A 486 13.99 39.92 25.28
CA ASP A 486 14.63 40.25 26.55
C ASP A 486 14.35 41.70 26.99
N ALA A 487 14.60 41.99 28.27
CA ALA A 487 14.36 43.32 28.84
C ALA A 487 15.22 44.42 28.18
N GLY A 488 16.48 44.12 27.84
CA GLY A 488 17.40 45.07 27.20
C GLY A 488 17.15 45.31 25.71
N ALA A 489 16.52 44.36 25.01
CA ALA A 489 16.22 44.49 23.59
C ALA A 489 15.17 45.59 23.36
N THR A 490 15.15 46.19 22.16
CA THR A 490 14.23 47.29 21.83
C THR A 490 13.52 47.08 20.51
N TYR A 491 12.24 47.45 20.44
CA TYR A 491 11.51 47.57 19.17
C TYR A 491 11.81 48.94 18.56
N VAL A 492 12.16 48.97 17.27
CA VAL A 492 12.53 50.19 16.53
C VAL A 492 11.82 50.25 15.19
N SER A 493 11.73 51.45 14.60
CA SER A 493 11.15 51.62 13.25
C SER A 493 12.18 51.39 12.12
N SER A 494 13.48 51.47 12.40
CA SER A 494 14.60 51.19 11.48
C SER A 494 15.90 50.97 12.29
N PHE A 495 16.94 50.40 11.66
CA PHE A 495 18.22 50.10 12.32
C PHE A 495 19.14 51.30 12.53
#